data_AF-A0A1H2YLM2-F1
#
_entry.id   AF-A0A1H2YLM2-F1
#
_cell.length_a   1.000
_cell.length_b   1.000
_cell.length_c   1.000
_cell.angle_alpha   90.00
_cell.angle_beta   90.00
_cell.angle_gamma   90.00
#
_symmetry.space_group_name_H-M   'P 1'
#
loop_
_entity.id
_entity.type
_entity.pdbx_description
1 polymer ?
#
loop_
_entity_poly.entity_id
_entity_poly.type
_entity_poly.pdbx_seq_one_letter_code
_entity_poly.pdbx_strand_id
1 'polypeptide(L)'
;MAIRRWITAVATLAMGLTSAAVIASPAGAAGPRPNFQVPFPCNQTWNGNNDNSSAHVGWELDFNRGSTADADLGDTVVAAAAGKVVISAHQGSTNGYGNLVKIDHGGGWTTYYAHLRARSVSVGQQVAQGQKIGELGNTSKPGNNISPHLHFEVRTSDQAYPNNTQKAVFNGVTFPYPHANVTSKNTCSGGGNNNPYDAVEVCGDGYKVIDSAALGSAGTAYLLYNSANGNNCVTTIKSASVGTASAVSAFLEVQGSARKADTGSFEYYAGPVSAPAGNKCVKWGGSAGSSTYESGFEHCG
;
A
#
# COMPACT_ATOMS: atom_id res chain seq x y z
N MET A 1 -59.99 -37.26 -62.12
CA MET A 1 -60.17 -36.19 -61.13
C MET A 1 -60.10 -36.82 -59.73
N ALA A 2 -58.94 -36.79 -59.08
CA ALA A 2 -58.77 -37.21 -57.70
C ALA A 2 -57.53 -36.51 -57.12
N ILE A 3 -57.78 -35.62 -56.17
CA ILE A 3 -56.84 -34.68 -55.57
C ILE A 3 -55.97 -35.41 -54.55
N ARG A 4 -54.64 -35.42 -54.75
CA ARG A 4 -53.67 -35.85 -53.74
C ARG A 4 -53.47 -34.72 -52.72
N ARG A 5 -53.97 -34.92 -51.51
CA ARG A 5 -53.72 -34.06 -50.35
C ARG A 5 -52.27 -34.24 -49.88
N TRP A 6 -51.52 -33.15 -49.85
CA TRP A 6 -50.20 -33.07 -49.21
C TRP A 6 -50.41 -32.74 -47.72
N ILE A 7 -49.86 -33.57 -46.83
CA ILE A 7 -49.80 -33.29 -45.39
C ILE A 7 -48.43 -32.66 -45.14
N THR A 8 -48.41 -31.37 -44.81
CA THR A 8 -47.22 -30.66 -44.36
C THR A 8 -47.00 -30.99 -42.88
N ALA A 9 -45.95 -31.75 -42.56
CA ALA A 9 -45.51 -31.93 -41.19
C ALA A 9 -44.74 -30.68 -40.74
N VAL A 10 -45.31 -29.92 -39.80
CA VAL A 10 -44.61 -28.83 -39.12
C VAL A 10 -43.78 -29.45 -38.00
N ALA A 11 -42.46 -29.48 -38.17
CA ALA A 11 -41.53 -29.84 -37.10
C ALA A 11 -41.33 -28.62 -36.20
N THR A 12 -41.94 -28.63 -35.01
CA THR A 12 -41.67 -27.67 -33.94
C THR A 12 -40.30 -27.99 -33.33
N LEU A 13 -39.28 -27.21 -33.69
CA LEU A 13 -37.96 -27.25 -33.07
C LEU A 13 -38.03 -26.51 -31.73
N ALA A 14 -38.19 -27.24 -30.63
CA ALA A 14 -38.07 -26.69 -29.28
C ALA A 14 -36.59 -26.42 -28.98
N MET A 15 -36.15 -25.17 -29.12
CA MET A 15 -34.86 -24.72 -28.60
C MET A 15 -34.92 -24.69 -27.06
N GLY A 16 -34.41 -25.75 -26.43
CA GLY A 16 -34.20 -25.79 -24.99
C GLY A 16 -33.12 -24.78 -24.60
N LEU A 17 -33.54 -23.64 -24.03
CA LEU A 17 -32.65 -22.74 -23.30
C LEU A 17 -32.20 -23.46 -22.02
N THR A 18 -31.05 -24.12 -22.07
CA THR A 18 -30.36 -24.56 -20.85
C THR A 18 -29.73 -23.33 -20.21
N SER A 19 -30.47 -22.71 -19.29
CA SER A 19 -29.91 -21.73 -18.37
C SER A 19 -28.86 -22.43 -17.52
N ALA A 20 -27.58 -22.31 -17.89
CA ALA A 20 -26.49 -22.66 -16.99
C ALA A 20 -26.57 -21.67 -15.82
N ALA A 21 -27.08 -22.13 -14.69
CA ALA A 21 -26.99 -21.39 -13.44
C ALA A 21 -25.50 -21.22 -13.13
N VAL A 22 -25.00 -19.99 -13.29
CA VAL A 22 -23.71 -19.60 -12.74
C VAL A 22 -23.87 -19.64 -11.23
N ILE A 23 -23.46 -20.76 -10.62
CA ILE A 23 -23.38 -20.87 -9.17
C ILE A 23 -22.25 -19.93 -8.77
N ALA A 24 -22.59 -18.74 -8.27
CA ALA A 24 -21.61 -17.87 -7.65
C ALA A 24 -21.02 -18.63 -6.46
N SER A 25 -19.74 -18.97 -6.54
CA SER A 25 -19.01 -19.52 -5.40
C SER A 25 -19.19 -18.58 -4.21
N PRO A 26 -19.40 -19.09 -2.98
CA PRO A 26 -19.35 -18.23 -1.81
C PRO A 26 -17.99 -17.53 -1.83
N ALA A 27 -18.01 -16.21 -1.69
CA ALA A 27 -16.78 -15.42 -1.62
C ALA A 27 -15.90 -16.05 -0.53
N GLY A 28 -14.73 -16.57 -0.93
CA GLY A 28 -13.77 -17.11 0.01
C GLY A 28 -13.39 -16.03 1.02
N ALA A 29 -13.04 -16.44 2.24
CA ALA A 29 -12.59 -15.52 3.27
C ALA A 29 -11.46 -14.63 2.73
N ALA A 30 -11.44 -13.35 3.14
CA ALA A 30 -10.36 -12.45 2.78
C ALA A 30 -9.00 -13.06 3.17
N GLY A 31 -8.02 -12.91 2.29
CA GLY A 31 -6.65 -13.37 2.52
C GLY A 31 -5.93 -12.52 3.59
N PRO A 32 -4.62 -12.70 3.76
CA PRO A 32 -3.84 -11.89 4.68
C PRO A 32 -4.03 -10.39 4.45
N ARG A 33 -4.17 -9.63 5.54
CA ARG A 33 -4.34 -8.17 5.47
C ARG A 33 -3.06 -7.51 4.95
N PRO A 34 -3.14 -6.61 3.94
CA PRO A 34 -2.00 -5.78 3.55
C PRO A 34 -1.45 -4.95 4.71
N ASN A 35 -0.16 -4.67 4.71
CA ASN A 35 0.44 -3.76 5.69
C ASN A 35 0.05 -2.31 5.38
N PHE A 36 -1.14 -1.90 5.80
CA PHE A 36 -1.63 -0.55 5.57
C PHE A 36 -0.85 0.48 6.37
N GLN A 37 -0.76 1.67 5.82
CA GLN A 37 -0.28 2.88 6.47
C GLN A 37 -1.37 3.94 6.41
N VAL A 38 -1.37 4.87 7.35
CA VAL A 38 -2.37 5.95 7.34
C VAL A 38 -2.21 6.79 6.06
N PRO A 39 -3.31 7.28 5.46
CA PRO A 39 -3.33 7.70 4.05
C PRO A 39 -2.88 9.15 3.80
N PHE A 40 -1.90 9.63 4.57
CA PHE A 40 -1.37 10.99 4.43
C PHE A 40 0.17 11.01 4.34
N PRO A 41 0.78 12.10 3.80
CA PRO A 41 2.22 12.23 3.64
C PRO A 41 3.02 12.03 4.93
N CYS A 42 4.31 11.72 4.75
CA CYS A 42 5.28 11.56 5.83
C CYS A 42 5.17 12.65 6.92
N ASN A 43 5.33 12.24 8.18
CA ASN A 43 5.46 13.13 9.35
C ASN A 43 4.25 14.04 9.59
N GLN A 44 3.16 13.87 8.84
CA GLN A 44 1.91 14.50 9.20
C GLN A 44 1.23 13.68 10.29
N THR A 45 0.64 14.38 11.26
CA THR A 45 -0.21 13.80 12.30
C THR A 45 -1.63 14.27 12.07
N TRP A 46 -2.55 13.33 11.98
CA TRP A 46 -3.97 13.60 11.78
C TRP A 46 -4.75 12.99 12.93
N ASN A 47 -5.79 13.69 13.35
CA ASN A 47 -6.82 13.19 14.23
C ASN A 47 -7.77 12.31 13.42
N GLY A 48 -7.84 11.03 13.75
CA GLY A 48 -8.87 10.12 13.25
C GLY A 48 -10.01 10.00 14.26
N ASN A 49 -11.23 9.94 13.77
CA ASN A 49 -12.43 9.73 14.57
C ASN A 49 -13.40 8.75 13.89
N ASN A 50 -14.15 7.98 14.68
CA ASN A 50 -15.14 7.03 14.18
C ASN A 50 -16.57 7.36 14.64
N ASP A 51 -16.77 8.09 15.73
CA ASP A 51 -18.09 8.35 16.32
C ASP A 51 -18.58 9.80 16.14
N ASN A 52 -17.81 10.67 15.48
CA ASN A 52 -18.14 12.08 15.29
C ASN A 52 -19.02 12.35 14.05
N SER A 53 -19.63 11.31 13.49
CA SER A 53 -20.52 11.38 12.33
C SER A 53 -21.67 10.40 12.50
N SER A 54 -22.89 10.90 12.42
CA SER A 54 -24.10 10.05 12.43
C SER A 54 -24.26 9.23 11.15
N ALA A 55 -23.43 9.48 10.13
CA ALA A 55 -23.42 8.72 8.89
C ALA A 55 -22.52 7.47 8.94
N HIS A 56 -21.67 7.33 9.96
CA HIS A 56 -20.82 6.15 10.12
C HIS A 56 -21.62 4.92 10.52
N VAL A 57 -21.26 3.78 9.93
CA VAL A 57 -21.81 2.46 10.21
C VAL A 57 -20.68 1.44 10.20
N GLY A 58 -20.14 1.20 11.40
CA GLY A 58 -19.08 0.22 11.61
C GLY A 58 -17.77 0.91 11.97
N TRP A 59 -16.73 0.66 11.17
CA TRP A 59 -15.35 1.04 11.51
C TRP A 59 -14.77 2.13 10.60
N GLU A 60 -15.63 2.94 9.96
CA GLU A 60 -15.18 4.08 9.14
C GLU A 60 -14.45 5.12 9.98
N LEU A 61 -13.56 5.87 9.32
CA LEU A 61 -12.75 6.90 9.96
C LEU A 61 -12.85 8.19 9.17
N ASP A 62 -13.10 9.30 9.88
CA ASP A 62 -12.85 10.63 9.35
C ASP A 62 -11.51 11.14 9.90
N PHE A 63 -10.66 11.62 9.01
CA PHE A 63 -9.36 12.20 9.36
C PHE A 63 -9.32 13.69 9.07
N ASN A 64 -8.81 14.44 10.04
CA ASN A 64 -8.55 15.88 10.00
C ASN A 64 -7.18 16.20 10.62
N ARG A 65 -6.52 17.29 10.26
CA ARG A 65 -5.27 17.70 10.95
C ARG A 65 -5.20 19.17 11.33
N GLY A 66 -6.02 19.99 10.70
CA GLY A 66 -6.11 21.41 10.98
C GLY A 66 -7.16 21.75 12.03
N SER A 67 -7.04 22.95 12.58
CA SER A 67 -7.92 23.47 13.63
C SER A 67 -9.01 24.42 13.11
N THR A 68 -9.09 24.64 11.79
CA THR A 68 -10.10 25.48 11.14
C THR A 68 -10.89 24.68 10.12
N ALA A 69 -12.07 25.16 9.75
CA ALA A 69 -12.98 24.44 8.84
C ALA A 69 -12.33 24.06 7.49
N ASP A 70 -11.47 24.93 6.95
CA ASP A 70 -10.82 24.71 5.64
C ASP A 70 -9.35 24.32 5.74
N ALA A 71 -8.82 24.09 6.94
CA ALA A 71 -7.38 23.85 7.11
C ALA A 71 -6.88 22.59 6.39
N ASP A 72 -7.76 21.62 6.17
CA ASP A 72 -7.43 20.36 5.49
C ASP A 72 -7.71 20.42 3.97
N LEU A 73 -8.36 21.49 3.47
CA LEU A 73 -8.73 21.61 2.08
C LEU A 73 -7.49 21.62 1.17
N GLY A 74 -7.41 20.66 0.26
CA GLY A 74 -6.27 20.51 -0.65
C GLY A 74 -5.10 19.72 -0.07
N ASP A 75 -5.19 19.23 1.17
CA ASP A 75 -4.15 18.34 1.70
C ASP A 75 -4.02 17.10 0.82
N THR A 76 -2.77 16.65 0.67
CA THR A 76 -2.48 15.48 -0.17
C THR A 76 -2.99 14.21 0.50
N VAL A 77 -3.73 13.40 -0.25
CA VAL A 77 -4.14 12.05 0.15
C VAL A 77 -3.32 11.04 -0.63
N VAL A 78 -2.80 10.04 0.07
CA VAL A 78 -1.97 8.97 -0.50
C VAL A 78 -2.58 7.58 -0.29
N ALA A 79 -2.20 6.63 -1.13
CA ALA A 79 -2.66 5.24 -0.98
C ALA A 79 -2.12 4.61 0.31
N ALA A 80 -2.97 3.88 1.02
CA ALA A 80 -2.65 3.24 2.30
C ALA A 80 -1.80 1.98 2.12
N ALA A 81 -1.89 1.33 0.96
CA ALA A 81 -1.06 0.21 0.54
C ALA A 81 -1.01 0.17 -1.00
N ALA A 82 -0.09 -0.62 -1.57
CA ALA A 82 -0.05 -0.84 -3.01
C ALA A 82 -1.31 -1.56 -3.52
N GLY A 83 -1.74 -1.29 -4.73
CA GLY A 83 -2.91 -1.94 -5.32
C GLY A 83 -3.36 -1.33 -6.64
N LYS A 84 -4.50 -1.81 -7.14
CA LYS A 84 -5.12 -1.36 -8.38
C LYS A 84 -6.29 -0.44 -8.09
N VAL A 85 -6.33 0.73 -8.70
CA VAL A 85 -7.48 1.64 -8.61
C VAL A 85 -8.66 1.01 -9.34
N VAL A 86 -9.76 0.78 -8.63
CA VAL A 86 -11.00 0.19 -9.16
C VAL A 86 -12.15 1.20 -9.23
N ILE A 87 -12.07 2.31 -8.48
CA ILE A 87 -12.95 3.47 -8.65
C ILE A 87 -12.10 4.74 -8.61
N SER A 88 -12.36 5.67 -9.53
CA SER A 88 -11.89 7.05 -9.48
C SER A 88 -12.96 7.95 -10.13
N ALA A 89 -14.02 8.24 -9.38
CA ALA A 89 -15.21 8.88 -9.93
C ALA A 89 -16.05 9.59 -8.85
N HIS A 90 -16.88 10.56 -9.27
CA HIS A 90 -17.87 11.16 -8.39
C HIS A 90 -19.05 10.20 -8.26
N GLN A 91 -19.48 9.90 -7.04
CA GLN A 91 -20.48 8.86 -6.77
C GLN A 91 -21.94 9.31 -6.95
N GLY A 92 -22.14 10.51 -7.46
CA GLY A 92 -23.47 11.06 -7.79
C GLY A 92 -24.27 11.39 -6.52
N SER A 93 -25.58 11.11 -6.56
CA SER A 93 -26.52 11.45 -5.48
C SER A 93 -26.90 10.26 -4.59
N THR A 94 -26.47 9.04 -4.95
CA THR A 94 -26.91 7.80 -4.30
C THR A 94 -26.26 7.58 -2.94
N ASN A 95 -25.04 8.09 -2.73
CA ASN A 95 -24.31 7.97 -1.47
C ASN A 95 -23.60 9.29 -1.12
N GLY A 96 -23.02 9.36 0.09
CA GLY A 96 -22.38 10.57 0.62
C GLY A 96 -20.94 10.81 0.15
N TYR A 97 -20.28 9.87 -0.53
CA TYR A 97 -18.82 9.90 -0.72
C TYR A 97 -18.29 11.06 -1.58
N GLY A 98 -19.13 11.65 -2.43
CA GLY A 98 -18.68 12.67 -3.40
C GLY A 98 -17.65 12.07 -4.36
N ASN A 99 -16.48 12.71 -4.49
CA ASN A 99 -15.37 12.16 -5.24
C ASN A 99 -14.70 11.03 -4.45
N LEU A 100 -14.75 9.82 -5.01
CA LEU A 100 -14.20 8.62 -4.40
C LEU A 100 -13.02 8.09 -5.23
N VAL A 101 -11.96 7.69 -4.53
CA VAL A 101 -11.00 6.69 -5.01
C VAL A 101 -11.20 5.40 -4.22
N LYS A 102 -11.24 4.26 -4.92
CA LYS A 102 -11.23 2.92 -4.30
C LYS A 102 -10.05 2.13 -4.85
N ILE A 103 -9.25 1.54 -3.96
CA ILE A 103 -8.11 0.71 -4.33
C ILE A 103 -8.40 -0.74 -3.91
N ASP A 104 -8.17 -1.66 -4.83
CA ASP A 104 -8.13 -3.10 -4.59
C ASP A 104 -6.68 -3.53 -4.36
N HIS A 105 -6.41 -4.10 -3.19
CA HIS A 105 -5.09 -4.52 -2.75
C HIS A 105 -4.81 -6.00 -2.99
N GLY A 106 -5.76 -6.73 -3.61
CA GLY A 106 -5.73 -8.18 -3.69
C GLY A 106 -6.17 -8.86 -2.39
N GLY A 107 -6.31 -10.19 -2.44
CA GLY A 107 -6.74 -10.97 -1.28
C GLY A 107 -8.13 -10.59 -0.74
N GLY A 108 -8.94 -9.89 -1.52
CA GLY A 108 -10.26 -9.42 -1.12
C GLY A 108 -10.26 -8.14 -0.28
N TRP A 109 -9.12 -7.46 -0.10
CA TRP A 109 -9.02 -6.20 0.65
C TRP A 109 -9.13 -4.97 -0.24
N THR A 110 -9.92 -3.99 0.20
CA THR A 110 -10.06 -2.71 -0.49
C THR A 110 -10.02 -1.54 0.48
N THR A 111 -9.59 -0.38 0.01
CA THR A 111 -9.66 0.88 0.75
C THR A 111 -10.44 1.93 -0.02
N TYR A 112 -11.13 2.80 0.71
CA TYR A 112 -11.96 3.87 0.18
C TYR A 112 -11.42 5.22 0.67
N TYR A 113 -11.38 6.20 -0.22
CA TYR A 113 -10.90 7.57 0.02
C TYR A 113 -11.91 8.55 -0.55
N ALA A 114 -12.74 9.12 0.31
CA ALA A 114 -13.88 9.94 -0.09
C ALA A 114 -13.67 11.42 0.21
N HIS A 115 -14.65 12.22 -0.22
CA HIS A 115 -14.72 13.68 -0.08
C HIS A 115 -13.63 14.47 -0.80
N LEU A 116 -12.84 13.82 -1.66
CA LEU A 116 -11.72 14.46 -2.36
C LEU A 116 -12.16 15.68 -3.18
N ARG A 117 -11.39 16.76 -3.22
CA ARG A 117 -11.65 17.85 -4.19
C ARG A 117 -11.14 17.48 -5.59
N ALA A 118 -10.06 16.71 -5.65
CA ALA A 118 -9.43 16.26 -6.89
C ALA A 118 -8.95 14.82 -6.74
N ARG A 119 -9.05 14.05 -7.82
CA ARG A 119 -8.49 12.69 -7.93
C ARG A 119 -7.30 12.77 -8.88
N SER A 120 -6.19 12.15 -8.51
CA SER A 120 -4.93 12.17 -9.26
C SER A 120 -4.61 10.84 -9.95
N VAL A 121 -5.53 9.88 -9.90
CA VAL A 121 -5.36 8.53 -10.44
C VAL A 121 -6.58 8.10 -11.26
N SER A 122 -6.37 7.15 -12.17
CA SER A 122 -7.44 6.62 -13.05
C SER A 122 -7.77 5.16 -12.75
N VAL A 123 -8.98 4.72 -13.07
CA VAL A 123 -9.35 3.29 -12.97
C VAL A 123 -8.40 2.44 -13.79
N GLY A 124 -7.94 1.33 -13.21
CA GLY A 124 -6.96 0.41 -13.80
C GLY A 124 -5.52 0.71 -13.44
N GLN A 125 -5.21 1.92 -12.94
CA GLN A 125 -3.85 2.30 -12.54
C GLN A 125 -3.37 1.49 -11.34
N GLN A 126 -2.14 0.97 -11.44
CA GLN A 126 -1.42 0.43 -10.29
C GLN A 126 -0.83 1.59 -9.49
N VAL A 127 -1.02 1.57 -8.18
CA VAL A 127 -0.52 2.60 -7.27
C VAL A 127 0.34 1.97 -6.18
N ALA A 128 1.35 2.73 -5.77
CA ALA A 128 2.18 2.45 -4.63
C ALA A 128 1.52 2.93 -3.32
N GLN A 129 1.72 2.24 -2.21
CA GLN A 129 1.62 2.79 -0.87
C GLN A 129 2.37 4.14 -0.80
N GLY A 130 1.73 5.14 -0.19
CA GLY A 130 2.29 6.49 -0.13
C GLY A 130 2.22 7.28 -1.44
N GLN A 131 1.78 6.69 -2.56
CA GLN A 131 1.57 7.44 -3.80
C GLN A 131 0.39 8.39 -3.65
N LYS A 132 0.56 9.65 -4.10
CA LYS A 132 -0.56 10.61 -4.21
C LYS A 132 -1.67 10.04 -5.08
N ILE A 133 -2.88 10.02 -4.52
CA ILE A 133 -4.10 9.58 -5.20
C ILE A 133 -5.14 10.68 -5.35
N GLY A 134 -4.99 11.77 -4.60
CA GLY A 134 -5.89 12.91 -4.69
C GLY A 134 -5.54 14.01 -3.71
N GLU A 135 -6.47 14.95 -3.62
CA GLU A 135 -6.43 16.07 -2.70
C GLU A 135 -7.73 16.10 -1.91
N LEU A 136 -7.61 16.29 -0.60
CA LEU A 136 -8.72 16.34 0.33
C LEU A 136 -9.64 17.51 0.00
N GLY A 137 -10.92 17.30 0.20
CA GLY A 137 -11.93 18.33 0.02
C GLY A 137 -13.17 18.05 0.82
N ASN A 138 -14.27 18.60 0.33
CA ASN A 138 -15.59 18.51 0.94
C ASN A 138 -16.64 18.06 -0.08
N THR A 139 -16.25 17.30 -1.10
CA THR A 139 -17.22 16.84 -2.08
C THR A 139 -18.14 15.79 -1.46
N SER A 140 -19.42 15.85 -1.78
CA SER A 140 -20.45 14.95 -1.28
C SER A 140 -21.55 14.86 -2.34
N LYS A 141 -22.62 14.08 -2.08
CA LYS A 141 -23.84 14.19 -2.87
C LYS A 141 -24.27 15.67 -3.03
N PRO A 142 -24.78 16.06 -4.22
CA PRO A 142 -25.26 17.42 -4.45
C PRO A 142 -26.24 17.90 -3.36
N GLY A 143 -26.04 19.13 -2.90
CA GLY A 143 -26.87 19.75 -1.85
C GLY A 143 -26.51 19.36 -0.41
N ASN A 144 -25.48 18.53 -0.20
CA ASN A 144 -24.94 18.28 1.13
C ASN A 144 -23.65 19.07 1.35
N ASN A 145 -23.63 19.91 2.38
CA ASN A 145 -22.49 20.75 2.73
C ASN A 145 -21.77 20.14 3.93
N ILE A 146 -20.57 19.61 3.70
CA ILE A 146 -19.70 19.06 4.73
C ILE A 146 -18.45 19.94 4.90
N SER A 147 -17.85 19.93 6.09
CA SER A 147 -16.51 20.50 6.27
C SER A 147 -15.48 19.57 5.60
N PRO A 148 -14.39 20.10 5.01
CA PRO A 148 -13.27 19.28 4.54
C PRO A 148 -12.78 18.27 5.58
N HIS A 149 -12.73 17.00 5.19
CA HIS A 149 -12.13 15.89 5.93
C HIS A 149 -11.88 14.72 4.97
N LEU A 150 -11.02 13.78 5.36
CA LEU A 150 -10.87 12.52 4.62
C LEU A 150 -11.71 11.44 5.29
N HIS A 151 -12.77 11.00 4.60
CA HIS A 151 -13.47 9.78 4.97
C HIS A 151 -12.74 8.56 4.39
N PHE A 152 -12.34 7.65 5.27
CA PHE A 152 -11.50 6.50 4.99
C PHE A 152 -12.12 5.21 5.49
N GLU A 153 -12.05 4.17 4.67
CA GLU A 153 -12.51 2.84 5.06
C GLU A 153 -11.54 1.73 4.62
N VAL A 154 -11.50 0.66 5.41
CA VAL A 154 -10.90 -0.62 5.04
C VAL A 154 -12.01 -1.64 4.93
N ARG A 155 -12.15 -2.29 3.77
CA ARG A 155 -13.21 -3.28 3.52
C ARG A 155 -12.69 -4.61 3.02
N THR A 156 -13.44 -5.67 3.30
CA THR A 156 -13.29 -6.98 2.68
C THR A 156 -14.41 -7.26 1.67
N SER A 157 -14.20 -8.25 0.81
CA SER A 157 -15.17 -8.66 -0.22
C SER A 157 -16.00 -9.90 0.16
N ASP A 158 -15.70 -10.51 1.30
CA ASP A 158 -16.32 -11.74 1.82
C ASP A 158 -17.60 -11.50 2.64
N GLN A 159 -17.95 -10.22 2.87
CA GLN A 159 -19.13 -9.81 3.63
C GLN A 159 -19.90 -8.72 2.89
N ALA A 160 -21.18 -8.56 3.24
CA ALA A 160 -22.00 -7.43 2.78
C ALA A 160 -21.79 -6.21 3.67
N TYR A 161 -21.97 -5.01 3.09
CA TYR A 161 -22.02 -3.77 3.86
C TYR A 161 -23.21 -3.77 4.83
N PRO A 162 -23.05 -3.30 6.09
CA PRO A 162 -21.86 -2.64 6.67
C PRO A 162 -20.82 -3.58 7.29
N ASN A 163 -21.12 -4.87 7.43
CA ASN A 163 -20.22 -5.82 8.11
C ASN A 163 -18.86 -5.96 7.41
N ASN A 164 -18.81 -5.68 6.11
CA ASN A 164 -17.57 -5.75 5.35
C ASN A 164 -16.57 -4.63 5.65
N THR A 165 -16.96 -3.58 6.36
CA THR A 165 -16.04 -2.59 6.91
C THR A 165 -15.31 -3.19 8.10
N GLN A 166 -13.98 -3.12 8.10
CA GLN A 166 -13.11 -3.73 9.11
C GLN A 166 -12.38 -2.68 9.93
N LYS A 167 -12.02 -3.02 11.17
CA LYS A 167 -11.11 -2.19 11.98
C LYS A 167 -9.83 -1.90 11.20
N ALA A 168 -9.47 -0.62 11.12
CA ALA A 168 -8.22 -0.20 10.52
C ALA A 168 -7.03 -0.70 11.34
N VAL A 169 -6.07 -1.31 10.67
CA VAL A 169 -4.79 -1.75 11.26
C VAL A 169 -3.69 -1.13 10.42
N PHE A 170 -2.91 -0.23 11.04
CA PHE A 170 -1.82 0.50 10.38
C PHE A 170 -0.49 0.06 10.97
N ASN A 171 0.46 -0.36 10.12
CA ASN A 171 1.74 -0.94 10.55
C ASN A 171 1.59 -2.05 11.61
N GLY A 172 0.61 -2.94 11.42
CA GLY A 172 0.31 -4.01 12.39
C GLY A 172 -0.39 -3.55 13.68
N VAL A 173 -0.57 -2.24 13.91
CA VAL A 173 -1.24 -1.69 15.09
C VAL A 173 -2.68 -1.32 14.75
N THR A 174 -3.64 -1.85 15.51
CA THR A 174 -5.04 -1.48 15.35
C THR A 174 -5.23 0.00 15.73
N PHE A 175 -5.94 0.75 14.90
CA PHE A 175 -6.30 2.14 15.22
C PHE A 175 -7.02 2.20 16.59
N PRO A 176 -6.60 3.07 17.52
CA PRO A 176 -7.30 3.21 18.80
C PRO A 176 -8.64 3.89 18.61
N TYR A 177 -9.71 3.10 18.48
CA TYR A 177 -11.07 3.60 18.39
C TYR A 177 -11.59 4.12 19.75
N PRO A 178 -12.50 5.12 19.77
CA PRO A 178 -13.06 5.79 18.59
C PRO A 178 -12.19 6.93 18.03
N HIS A 179 -11.19 7.40 18.79
CA HIS A 179 -10.35 8.55 18.41
C HIS A 179 -8.88 8.32 18.70
N ALA A 180 -8.03 8.74 17.76
CA ALA A 180 -6.60 8.81 17.98
C ALA A 180 -5.93 9.81 17.05
N ASN A 181 -4.85 10.42 17.54
CA ASN A 181 -3.88 11.08 16.69
C ASN A 181 -2.92 10.02 16.15
N VAL A 182 -2.76 9.96 14.84
CA VAL A 182 -1.90 9.01 14.15
C VAL A 182 -0.93 9.74 13.26
N THR A 183 0.35 9.38 13.34
CA THR A 183 1.43 10.00 12.56
C THR A 183 1.85 9.08 11.43
N SER A 184 1.91 9.64 10.22
CA SER A 184 2.26 8.89 9.03
C SER A 184 3.75 8.60 8.97
N LYS A 185 4.04 7.36 8.60
CA LYS A 185 5.38 6.89 8.25
C LYS A 185 5.54 6.68 6.73
N ASN A 186 4.58 7.10 5.91
CA ASN A 186 4.70 7.00 4.46
C ASN A 186 5.92 7.76 3.98
N THR A 187 6.83 7.09 3.25
CA THR A 187 7.94 7.73 2.53
C THR A 187 8.79 8.69 3.37
N CYS A 188 8.92 8.41 4.68
CA CYS A 188 9.76 9.19 5.58
C CYS A 188 11.22 8.81 5.39
N SER A 189 11.94 9.72 4.72
CA SER A 189 13.32 9.58 4.23
C SER A 189 13.41 8.91 2.85
N GLY A 190 13.44 9.73 1.78
CA GLY A 190 14.15 9.43 0.53
C GLY A 190 13.91 8.10 -0.18
N GLY A 191 12.81 7.39 0.07
CA GLY A 191 12.51 6.10 -0.54
C GLY A 191 11.01 5.82 -0.55
N GLY A 192 10.46 5.62 -1.74
CA GLY A 192 9.10 5.13 -1.92
C GLY A 192 8.98 3.71 -1.40
N ASN A 193 8.57 3.52 -0.14
CA ASN A 193 8.52 2.18 0.44
C ASN A 193 7.14 1.54 0.21
N ASN A 194 7.01 0.92 -0.97
CA ASN A 194 6.12 -0.23 -1.21
C ASN A 194 6.71 -1.55 -0.74
N ASN A 195 7.98 -1.54 -0.35
CA ASN A 195 8.70 -2.74 0.02
C ASN A 195 8.15 -3.27 1.33
N PRO A 196 7.61 -4.51 1.39
CA PRO A 196 7.09 -5.07 2.63
C PRO A 196 8.18 -5.34 3.67
N TYR A 197 9.46 -5.31 3.26
CA TYR A 197 10.61 -5.51 4.12
C TYR A 197 11.29 -4.18 4.46
N ASP A 198 11.66 -4.03 5.72
CA ASP A 198 12.57 -2.98 6.17
C ASP A 198 13.98 -3.53 6.46
N ALA A 199 14.96 -2.63 6.58
CA ALA A 199 16.36 -3.01 6.72
C ALA A 199 16.66 -3.75 8.04
N VAL A 200 15.92 -3.46 9.12
CA VAL A 200 16.08 -4.13 10.42
C VAL A 200 15.51 -5.53 10.34
N GLU A 201 14.34 -5.71 9.73
CA GLU A 201 13.75 -7.04 9.51
C GLU A 201 14.70 -7.95 8.70
N VAL A 202 15.33 -7.42 7.64
CA VAL A 202 16.27 -8.19 6.81
C VAL A 202 17.52 -8.62 7.58
N CYS A 203 18.06 -7.74 8.43
CA CYS A 203 19.25 -8.07 9.25
C CYS A 203 18.93 -8.87 10.52
N GLY A 204 17.67 -8.84 10.97
CA GLY A 204 17.17 -9.54 12.15
C GLY A 204 17.26 -8.75 13.45
N ASP A 205 16.80 -9.39 14.52
CA ASP A 205 16.65 -8.75 15.83
C ASP A 205 17.97 -8.21 16.40
N GLY A 206 17.87 -7.04 17.05
CA GLY A 206 18.99 -6.37 17.71
C GLY A 206 19.88 -5.53 16.79
N TYR A 207 19.69 -5.59 15.47
CA TYR A 207 20.34 -4.67 14.55
C TYR A 207 19.66 -3.30 14.56
N LYS A 208 20.47 -2.25 14.45
CA LYS A 208 20.02 -0.86 14.29
C LYS A 208 20.69 -0.24 13.08
N VAL A 209 19.94 0.52 12.30
CA VAL A 209 20.50 1.32 11.21
C VAL A 209 21.46 2.36 11.80
N ILE A 210 22.70 2.33 11.33
CA ILE A 210 23.75 3.29 11.71
C ILE A 210 24.14 4.20 10.54
N ASP A 211 23.86 3.78 9.30
CA ASP A 211 24.03 4.61 8.11
C ASP A 211 23.15 4.15 6.94
N SER A 212 22.94 5.02 5.95
CA SER A 212 22.17 4.73 4.75
C SER A 212 22.55 5.63 3.57
N ALA A 213 22.46 5.08 2.35
CA ALA A 213 22.77 5.80 1.12
C ALA A 213 21.68 5.56 0.06
N ALA A 214 21.15 6.66 -0.47
CA ALA A 214 20.13 6.60 -1.51
C ALA A 214 20.74 6.16 -2.85
N LEU A 215 20.09 5.23 -3.54
CA LEU A 215 20.45 4.74 -4.87
C LEU A 215 19.53 5.37 -5.91
N GLY A 216 19.50 6.70 -5.93
CA GLY A 216 18.54 7.46 -6.72
C GLY A 216 17.10 7.17 -6.29
N SER A 217 16.21 6.94 -7.26
CA SER A 217 14.82 6.51 -7.00
C SER A 217 14.65 4.98 -6.93
N ALA A 218 15.72 4.21 -7.16
CA ALA A 218 15.63 2.76 -7.31
C ALA A 218 15.62 1.99 -5.98
N GLY A 219 16.21 2.56 -4.93
CA GLY A 219 16.32 1.92 -3.62
C GLY A 219 17.24 2.67 -2.67
N THR A 220 17.51 2.05 -1.53
CA THR A 220 18.42 2.57 -0.49
C THR A 220 19.28 1.42 0.02
N ALA A 221 20.59 1.64 0.09
CA ALA A 221 21.51 0.75 0.80
C ALA A 221 21.56 1.16 2.27
N TYR A 222 21.54 0.20 3.19
CA TYR A 222 21.60 0.43 4.64
C TYR A 222 22.77 -0.31 5.26
N LEU A 223 23.46 0.35 6.18
CA LEU A 223 24.39 -0.25 7.12
C LEU A 223 23.74 -0.33 8.50
N LEU A 224 23.75 -1.52 9.07
CA LEU A 224 23.25 -1.79 10.40
C LEU A 224 24.34 -2.37 11.29
N TYR A 225 24.18 -2.20 12.59
CA TYR A 225 25.06 -2.77 13.61
C TYR A 225 24.26 -3.35 14.77
N ASN A 226 24.71 -4.50 15.28
CA ASN A 226 24.17 -5.11 16.48
C ASN A 226 25.24 -5.13 17.58
N SER A 227 25.05 -4.26 18.57
CA SER A 227 26.01 -4.10 19.69
C SER A 227 26.08 -5.30 20.61
N ALA A 228 25.10 -6.21 20.58
CA ALA A 228 25.11 -7.42 21.42
C ALA A 228 26.05 -8.51 20.87
N ASN A 229 26.30 -8.52 19.55
CA ASN A 229 27.16 -9.52 18.91
C ASN A 229 28.33 -8.93 18.11
N GLY A 230 28.43 -7.61 18.00
CA GLY A 230 29.55 -6.93 17.34
C GLY A 230 29.54 -7.04 15.81
N ASN A 231 28.41 -7.41 15.20
CA ASN A 231 28.29 -7.59 13.76
C ASN A 231 27.72 -6.37 13.06
N ASN A 232 28.29 -6.07 11.90
CA ASN A 232 27.68 -5.22 10.89
C ASN A 232 26.83 -6.06 9.94
N CYS A 233 25.79 -5.45 9.40
CA CYS A 233 24.93 -6.03 8.38
C CYS A 233 24.63 -4.98 7.32
N VAL A 234 24.67 -5.38 6.06
CA VAL A 234 24.31 -4.53 4.92
C VAL A 234 23.16 -5.16 4.15
N THR A 235 22.18 -4.33 3.80
CA THR A 235 21.06 -4.71 2.93
C THR A 235 20.69 -3.55 2.01
N THR A 236 20.27 -3.86 0.80
CA THR A 236 19.75 -2.87 -0.15
C THR A 236 18.27 -3.12 -0.38
N ILE A 237 17.43 -2.17 0.06
CA ILE A 237 15.97 -2.24 -0.07
C ILE A 237 15.54 -1.50 -1.34
N LYS A 238 14.79 -2.17 -2.21
CA LYS A 238 14.24 -1.55 -3.43
C LYS A 238 13.12 -0.57 -3.11
N SER A 239 13.12 0.55 -3.81
CA SER A 239 12.04 1.56 -3.84
C SER A 239 11.33 1.60 -5.19
N ALA A 240 11.90 0.97 -6.22
CA ALA A 240 11.31 0.81 -7.55
C ALA A 240 11.26 -0.68 -7.95
N SER A 241 10.32 -1.03 -8.84
CA SER A 241 10.12 -2.41 -9.31
C SER A 241 9.95 -3.43 -8.16
N VAL A 242 9.40 -2.99 -7.03
CA VAL A 242 9.14 -3.83 -5.85
C VAL A 242 8.17 -4.95 -6.24
N GLY A 243 8.51 -6.19 -5.91
CA GLY A 243 7.75 -7.39 -6.31
C GLY A 243 8.04 -7.88 -7.74
N THR A 244 9.00 -7.28 -8.44
CA THR A 244 9.47 -7.75 -9.76
C THR A 244 10.97 -7.97 -9.71
N ALA A 245 11.45 -9.16 -10.07
CA ALA A 245 12.88 -9.47 -10.04
C ALA A 245 13.68 -8.49 -10.92
N SER A 246 14.63 -7.78 -10.32
CA SER A 246 15.51 -6.82 -11.00
C SER A 246 16.88 -6.80 -10.34
N ALA A 247 17.92 -6.36 -11.06
CA ALA A 247 19.28 -6.33 -10.53
C ALA A 247 19.41 -5.46 -9.27
N VAL A 248 19.88 -6.06 -8.18
CA VAL A 248 20.16 -5.43 -6.89
C VAL A 248 21.38 -6.11 -6.26
N SER A 249 22.19 -5.34 -5.54
CA SER A 249 23.30 -5.87 -4.74
C SER A 249 23.41 -5.19 -3.38
N ALA A 250 24.01 -5.91 -2.44
CA ALA A 250 24.47 -5.40 -1.15
C ALA A 250 25.87 -5.97 -0.89
N PHE A 251 26.77 -5.19 -0.30
CA PHE A 251 28.10 -5.69 0.05
C PHE A 251 28.64 -5.09 1.35
N LEU A 252 29.52 -5.85 1.99
CA LEU A 252 30.23 -5.47 3.21
C LEU A 252 31.67 -5.96 3.10
N GLU A 253 32.61 -5.06 3.38
CA GLU A 253 34.05 -5.31 3.38
C GLU A 253 34.64 -4.78 4.68
N VAL A 254 35.07 -5.69 5.55
CA VAL A 254 35.77 -5.35 6.79
C VAL A 254 37.24 -5.10 6.46
N GLN A 255 37.85 -4.07 7.04
CA GLN A 255 39.24 -3.73 6.76
C GLN A 255 40.20 -4.93 6.95
N GLY A 256 40.95 -5.26 5.90
CA GLY A 256 41.85 -6.41 5.88
C GLY A 256 41.18 -7.77 5.67
N SER A 257 39.89 -7.79 5.33
CA SER A 257 39.14 -9.00 4.97
C SER A 257 38.65 -8.90 3.52
N ALA A 258 38.34 -10.04 2.89
CA ALA A 258 37.70 -10.04 1.58
C ALA A 258 36.27 -9.46 1.66
N ARG A 259 35.87 -8.75 0.60
CA ARG A 259 34.48 -8.28 0.42
C ARG A 259 33.53 -9.47 0.37
N LYS A 260 32.44 -9.39 1.12
CA LYS A 260 31.26 -10.23 0.98
C LYS A 260 30.19 -9.44 0.22
N ALA A 261 29.46 -10.10 -0.66
CA ALA A 261 28.37 -9.48 -1.39
C ALA A 261 27.24 -10.48 -1.62
N ASP A 262 26.03 -9.94 -1.67
CA ASP A 262 24.87 -10.61 -2.22
C ASP A 262 24.47 -9.83 -3.48
N THR A 263 24.37 -10.50 -4.63
CA THR A 263 24.18 -9.85 -5.93
C THR A 263 23.37 -10.76 -6.83
N GLY A 264 22.29 -10.22 -7.38
CA GLY A 264 21.38 -10.98 -8.21
C GLY A 264 20.20 -10.16 -8.70
N SER A 265 19.21 -10.85 -9.25
CA SER A 265 17.91 -10.25 -9.54
C SER A 265 16.94 -10.61 -8.44
N PHE A 266 16.55 -9.62 -7.65
CA PHE A 266 15.69 -9.80 -6.48
C PHE A 266 14.39 -9.01 -6.64
N GLU A 267 13.31 -9.55 -6.08
CA GLU A 267 12.00 -8.90 -6.09
C GLU A 267 11.94 -7.72 -5.12
N TYR A 268 12.64 -7.81 -3.98
CA TYR A 268 12.47 -6.86 -2.88
C TYR A 268 13.79 -6.26 -2.38
N TYR A 269 14.83 -7.07 -2.11
CA TYR A 269 16.08 -6.58 -1.56
C TYR A 269 17.24 -7.52 -1.87
N ALA A 270 18.47 -7.06 -1.68
CA ALA A 270 19.67 -7.89 -1.60
C ALA A 270 20.26 -7.81 -0.18
N GLY A 271 20.84 -8.90 0.31
CA GLY A 271 21.28 -9.06 1.70
C GLY A 271 20.41 -10.06 2.48
N PRO A 272 20.66 -10.27 3.79
CA PRO A 272 21.66 -9.57 4.60
C PRO A 272 23.09 -10.05 4.30
N VAL A 273 24.02 -9.10 4.18
CA VAL A 273 25.46 -9.39 4.15
C VAL A 273 26.07 -9.00 5.50
N SER A 274 26.47 -9.97 6.31
CA SER A 274 26.95 -9.73 7.67
C SER A 274 28.40 -10.16 7.92
N ALA A 275 29.07 -9.41 8.78
CA ALA A 275 30.41 -9.71 9.26
C ALA A 275 30.70 -9.00 10.60
N PRO A 276 31.48 -9.63 11.49
CA PRO A 276 32.06 -8.93 12.64
C PRO A 276 33.17 -7.98 12.17
N ALA A 277 33.16 -6.75 12.67
CA ALA A 277 34.23 -5.78 12.41
C ALA A 277 35.15 -5.58 13.62
N GLY A 278 34.63 -5.64 14.85
CA GLY A 278 35.37 -5.24 16.05
C GLY A 278 35.96 -3.85 15.86
N ASN A 279 37.22 -3.64 16.27
CA ASN A 279 37.89 -2.33 16.18
C ASN A 279 38.33 -1.92 14.74
N LYS A 280 37.76 -2.53 13.70
CA LYS A 280 38.12 -2.27 12.30
C LYS A 280 37.05 -1.43 11.62
N CYS A 281 37.45 -0.64 10.65
CA CYS A 281 36.50 0.07 9.79
C CYS A 281 35.81 -0.91 8.83
N VAL A 282 34.62 -0.53 8.39
CA VAL A 282 33.87 -1.24 7.35
C VAL A 282 33.70 -0.35 6.12
N LYS A 283 33.70 -0.98 4.97
CA LYS A 283 33.24 -0.41 3.71
C LYS A 283 31.99 -1.16 3.29
N TRP A 284 30.98 -0.43 2.84
CA TRP A 284 29.66 -0.99 2.57
C TRP A 284 29.00 -0.29 1.39
N GLY A 285 27.92 -0.89 0.91
CA GLY A 285 27.11 -0.30 -0.13
C GLY A 285 26.32 -1.33 -0.89
N GLY A 286 25.93 -0.97 -2.11
CA GLY A 286 25.06 -1.79 -2.93
C GLY A 286 24.60 -1.08 -4.19
N SER A 287 23.72 -1.74 -4.93
CA SER A 287 23.16 -1.22 -6.17
C SER A 287 21.69 -1.58 -6.31
N ALA A 288 20.93 -0.76 -7.02
CA ALA A 288 19.55 -1.02 -7.41
C ALA A 288 19.31 -0.36 -8.78
N GLY A 289 18.90 -1.16 -9.78
CA GLY A 289 18.82 -0.68 -11.16
C GLY A 289 20.21 -0.25 -11.67
N SER A 290 20.31 0.98 -12.20
CA SER A 290 21.59 1.56 -12.67
C SER A 290 22.34 2.37 -11.60
N SER A 291 21.75 2.55 -10.41
CA SER A 291 22.33 3.34 -9.33
C SER A 291 23.16 2.46 -8.40
N THR A 292 24.35 2.93 -8.05
CA THR A 292 25.30 2.22 -7.18
C THR A 292 25.88 3.19 -6.16
N TYR A 293 26.15 2.68 -4.96
CA TYR A 293 26.87 3.39 -3.90
C TYR A 293 27.93 2.47 -3.31
N GLU A 294 29.13 3.02 -3.10
CA GLU A 294 30.22 2.40 -2.35
C GLU A 294 30.82 3.46 -1.42
N SER A 295 30.87 3.14 -0.13
CA SER A 295 31.48 4.00 0.88
C SER A 295 33.02 3.95 0.83
N GLY A 296 33.67 4.83 1.60
CA GLY A 296 35.04 4.59 2.06
C GLY A 296 35.08 3.53 3.17
N PHE A 297 36.26 3.28 3.75
CA PHE A 297 36.32 2.62 5.05
C PHE A 297 35.94 3.64 6.14
N GLU A 298 34.88 3.35 6.87
CA GLU A 298 34.27 4.21 7.87
C GLU A 298 33.64 3.34 8.98
N HIS A 299 32.92 3.96 9.94
CA HIS A 299 32.28 3.27 11.07
C HIS A 299 33.24 2.31 11.80
N CYS A 300 34.40 2.85 12.18
CA CYS A 300 35.45 2.11 12.86
C CYS A 300 35.17 2.06 14.37
N GLY A 301 35.15 0.87 14.97
CA GLY A 301 35.05 0.70 16.42
C GLY A 301 33.81 -0.05 16.88
#